data_AF-A0A564ZLJ7-F1
#
_entry.id   AF-A0A564ZLJ7-F1
#
_cell.length_a   1.000
_cell.length_b   1.000
_cell.length_c   1.000
_cell.angle_alpha   90.00
_cell.angle_beta   90.00
_cell.angle_gamma   90.00
#
_symmetry.space_group_name_H-M   'P 1'
#
loop_
_entity.id
_entity.type
_entity.pdbx_description
1 polymer ?
#
loop_
_entity_poly.entity_id
_entity_poly.type
_entity_poly.pdbx_seq_one_letter_code
_entity_poly.pdbx_strand_id
1 'polypeptide(L)'
;MRRSWGRRVSSSKTVSSFEFRVWGKERLVSRVSGLELRCRNTKPMTLDPKLPREAGFTLLELLVSMTILALIFVAALGAIQVGSKSWESGERRAEANQRTRALVDSLARELTMIYPLRIKEQDKDIVAFHGRSDSLTFATFPRSYGTEPFSHMVRIVEYTVAPDAGLVATESYPLAGAAAGYDSLDSRVKRINDQVSDVQFRYLVPEGRPEENLAPVWRDFWDPSQDETFQPAPQRGIASSQGQRTIKGSDRLPLAVELTLTIRREERQGPRELILPPMVFPVYAGRTL
;
A
#
# COMPACT_ATOMS: atom_id res chain seq x y z
N MET A 1 20.65 34.57 5.69
CA MET A 1 20.23 34.57 7.11
C MET A 1 19.80 33.16 7.51
N ARG A 2 20.61 32.50 8.34
CA ARG A 2 20.37 31.16 8.92
C ARG A 2 19.47 31.29 10.15
N ARG A 3 18.36 30.55 10.22
CA ARG A 3 17.71 30.20 11.49
C ARG A 3 17.21 28.75 11.45
N SER A 4 18.03 27.90 12.04
CA SER A 4 17.75 26.51 12.42
C SER A 4 16.91 26.46 13.69
N TRP A 5 15.83 25.69 13.71
CA TRP A 5 15.20 25.21 14.95
C TRP A 5 14.93 23.72 14.82
N GLY A 6 15.84 22.93 15.40
CA GLY A 6 15.62 21.54 15.70
C GLY A 6 14.86 21.40 17.02
N ARG A 7 13.76 20.65 17.02
CA ARG A 7 13.18 20.07 18.22
C ARG A 7 13.35 18.56 18.13
N ARG A 8 14.40 18.06 18.80
CA ARG A 8 14.66 16.64 19.01
C ARG A 8 13.89 16.23 20.27
N VAL A 9 12.78 15.50 20.09
CA VAL A 9 12.03 14.92 21.21
C VAL A 9 12.80 13.68 21.67
N SER A 10 13.43 13.76 22.84
CA SER A 10 14.07 12.63 23.52
C SER A 10 13.01 11.84 24.26
N SER A 11 12.65 10.67 23.72
CA SER A 11 11.82 9.68 24.41
C SER A 11 12.74 8.59 24.96
N SER A 12 13.07 8.67 26.25
CA SER A 12 13.75 7.61 26.97
C SER A 12 12.73 6.53 27.32
N LYS A 13 12.63 5.48 26.50
CA LYS A 13 11.98 4.23 26.91
C LYS A 13 13.01 3.35 27.58
N THR A 14 12.96 3.30 28.91
CA THR A 14 13.66 2.31 29.71
C THR A 14 13.07 0.94 29.40
N VAL A 15 13.76 0.16 28.57
CA VAL A 15 13.44 -1.26 28.38
C VAL A 15 14.14 -2.02 29.49
N SER A 16 13.35 -2.57 30.43
CA SER A 16 13.86 -3.41 31.50
C SER A 16 14.48 -4.68 30.89
N SER A 17 15.80 -4.81 31.01
CA SER A 17 16.55 -5.98 30.58
C SER A 17 16.27 -7.15 31.53
N PHE A 18 15.50 -8.13 31.07
CA PHE A 18 15.36 -9.42 31.74
C PHE A 18 16.56 -10.30 31.36
N GLU A 19 17.57 -10.39 32.23
CA GLU A 19 18.62 -11.40 32.09
C GLU A 19 18.12 -12.76 32.58
N PHE A 20 17.92 -13.69 31.63
CA PHE A 20 17.79 -15.11 31.93
C PHE A 20 19.18 -15.71 32.14
N ARG A 21 19.57 -15.92 33.40
CA ARG A 21 20.81 -16.62 33.76
C ARG A 21 20.57 -18.14 33.67
N VAL A 22 20.91 -18.71 32.52
CA VAL A 22 20.95 -20.17 32.28
C VAL A 22 22.12 -20.75 33.09
N TRP A 23 21.83 -21.70 33.97
CA TRP A 23 22.83 -22.36 34.82
C TRP A 23 23.52 -23.50 34.03
N GLY A 24 24.79 -23.28 33.69
CA GLY A 24 25.63 -24.24 32.98
C GLY A 24 26.18 -25.34 33.90
N LYS A 25 26.09 -26.57 33.40
CA LYS A 25 26.52 -27.82 34.01
C LYS A 25 28.04 -28.05 33.79
N GLU A 26 28.65 -28.76 34.75
CA GLU A 26 29.93 -29.51 34.70
C GLU A 26 31.27 -28.78 34.94
N ARG A 27 32.06 -29.24 35.93
CA ARG A 27 33.09 -30.28 35.69
C ARG A 27 33.73 -30.78 36.99
N LEU A 28 33.76 -32.11 37.14
CA LEU A 28 34.58 -32.87 38.09
C LEU A 28 36.06 -32.72 37.73
N VAL A 29 36.89 -32.37 38.70
CA VAL A 29 38.34 -32.61 38.66
C VAL A 29 38.70 -33.43 39.89
N SER A 30 39.04 -34.70 39.63
CA SER A 30 39.67 -35.59 40.57
C SER A 30 41.13 -35.17 40.78
N ARG A 31 41.56 -35.14 42.05
CA ARG A 31 42.98 -35.13 42.40
C ARG A 31 43.19 -36.10 43.55
N VAL A 32 43.75 -37.25 43.22
CA VAL A 32 44.28 -38.23 44.16
C VAL A 32 45.70 -37.79 44.52
N SER A 33 45.99 -37.60 45.80
CA SER A 33 47.36 -37.54 46.33
C SER A 33 47.37 -37.77 47.84
N GLY A 34 48.10 -38.79 48.27
CA GLY A 34 48.83 -38.77 49.54
C GLY A 34 48.15 -39.41 50.75
N LEU A 35 48.65 -40.60 51.11
CA LEU A 35 48.50 -41.20 52.44
C LEU A 35 48.97 -40.25 53.54
N GLU A 36 48.23 -40.17 54.64
CA GLU A 36 48.79 -40.37 55.98
C GLU A 36 47.76 -41.05 56.88
N LEU A 37 48.08 -42.29 57.27
CA LEU A 37 47.41 -43.01 58.35
C LEU A 37 47.91 -42.42 59.68
N ARG A 38 47.05 -41.64 60.35
CA ARG A 38 47.27 -41.22 61.73
C ARG A 38 46.05 -41.59 62.58
N CYS A 39 46.10 -42.77 63.19
CA CYS A 39 45.23 -43.14 64.30
C CYS A 39 45.63 -42.32 65.54
N ARG A 40 44.78 -41.38 65.98
CA ARG A 40 44.80 -40.87 67.37
C ARG A 40 43.39 -40.56 67.87
N ASN A 41 43.08 -41.23 68.99
CA ASN A 41 42.03 -40.96 69.98
C ASN A 41 40.56 -41.05 69.58
N THR A 42 39.99 -42.20 69.91
CA THR A 42 38.57 -42.42 70.20
C THR A 42 38.15 -41.62 71.44
N LYS A 43 37.34 -40.57 71.24
CA LYS A 43 36.38 -40.11 72.27
C LYS A 43 35.09 -40.93 72.10
N PRO A 44 34.51 -41.51 73.17
CA PRO A 44 33.21 -42.14 73.06
C PRO A 44 32.08 -41.11 73.19
N MET A 45 30.91 -41.46 72.65
CA MET A 45 29.59 -40.81 72.85
C MET A 45 29.42 -39.48 72.10
N THR A 46 28.43 -39.28 71.23
CA THR A 46 27.05 -39.74 71.22
C THR A 46 26.59 -40.03 69.78
N LEU A 47 26.04 -41.23 69.52
CA LEU A 47 25.16 -41.42 68.36
C LEU A 47 23.89 -40.64 68.67
N ASP A 48 23.76 -39.43 68.12
CA ASP A 48 22.44 -38.84 67.92
C ASP A 48 21.72 -39.72 66.89
N PRO A 49 20.65 -40.45 67.25
CA PRO A 49 19.75 -40.96 66.24
C PRO A 49 18.94 -39.75 65.78
N LYS A 50 19.48 -38.97 64.83
CA LYS A 50 18.60 -38.24 63.92
C LYS A 50 17.88 -39.31 63.10
N LEU A 51 16.83 -39.88 63.69
CA LEU A 51 15.79 -40.60 62.98
C LEU A 51 15.45 -39.74 61.76
N PRO A 52 15.59 -40.26 60.53
CA PRO A 52 15.14 -39.51 59.38
C PRO A 52 13.66 -39.26 59.60
N ARG A 53 13.28 -38.01 59.87
CA ARG A 53 11.89 -37.61 59.86
C ARG A 53 11.42 -37.88 58.44
N GLU A 54 10.68 -38.97 58.27
CA GLU A 54 9.89 -39.19 57.06
C GLU A 54 8.95 -37.99 56.97
N ALA A 55 9.33 -37.03 56.13
CA ALA A 55 8.51 -35.89 55.80
C ALA A 55 7.37 -36.41 54.92
N GLY A 56 6.31 -36.91 55.57
CA GLY A 56 5.07 -37.26 54.90
C GLY A 56 4.54 -36.01 54.20
N PHE A 57 4.30 -36.14 52.89
CA PHE A 57 3.68 -35.10 52.06
C PHE A 57 2.43 -34.59 52.77
N THR A 58 2.43 -33.31 53.16
CA THR A 58 1.27 -32.77 53.86
C THR A 58 0.14 -32.58 52.85
N LEU A 59 -1.10 -32.85 53.25
CA LEU A 59 -2.29 -32.57 52.43
C LEU A 59 -2.29 -31.10 51.94
N LEU A 60 -1.77 -30.20 52.78
CA LEU A 60 -1.59 -28.78 52.49
C LEU A 60 -0.67 -28.54 51.29
N GLU A 61 0.45 -29.27 51.20
CA GLU A 61 1.44 -29.11 50.12
C GLU A 61 0.87 -29.53 48.76
N LEU A 62 0.08 -30.61 48.73
CA LEU A 62 -0.65 -31.01 47.52
C LEU A 62 -1.69 -29.95 47.12
N LEU A 63 -2.43 -29.42 48.08
CA LEU A 63 -3.48 -28.42 47.83
C LEU A 63 -2.87 -27.11 47.29
N VAL A 64 -1.79 -26.62 47.89
CA VAL A 64 -1.06 -25.43 47.42
C VAL A 64 -0.45 -25.66 46.04
N SER A 65 0.10 -26.85 45.79
CA SER A 65 0.65 -27.19 44.47
C SER A 65 -0.43 -27.19 43.39
N MET A 66 -1.61 -27.77 43.68
CA MET A 66 -2.75 -27.78 42.75
C MET A 66 -3.33 -26.38 42.51
N THR A 67 -3.39 -25.52 43.53
CA THR A 67 -3.89 -24.15 43.35
C THR A 67 -2.93 -23.30 42.51
N ILE A 68 -1.62 -23.37 42.77
CA ILE A 68 -0.62 -22.68 41.95
C ILE A 68 -0.69 -23.20 40.50
N LEU A 69 -0.80 -24.51 40.31
CA LEU A 69 -0.95 -25.10 38.99
C LEU A 69 -2.21 -24.61 38.26
N ALA A 70 -3.35 -24.55 38.94
CA ALA A 70 -4.59 -24.01 38.39
C ALA A 70 -4.44 -22.53 38.00
N LEU A 71 -3.80 -21.71 38.84
CA LEU A 71 -3.52 -20.30 38.53
C LEU A 71 -2.62 -20.14 37.30
N ILE A 72 -1.60 -20.98 37.16
CA ILE A 72 -0.73 -21.00 35.98
C ILE A 72 -1.54 -21.32 34.72
N PHE A 73 -2.42 -22.32 34.77
CA PHE A 73 -3.28 -22.66 33.63
C PHE A 73 -4.23 -21.52 33.27
N VAL A 74 -4.85 -20.87 34.27
CA VAL A 74 -5.71 -19.70 34.03
C VAL A 74 -4.93 -18.57 33.35
N ALA A 75 -3.72 -18.26 33.83
CA ALA A 75 -2.87 -17.25 33.22
C ALA A 75 -2.44 -17.63 31.79
N ALA A 76 -2.08 -18.89 31.55
CA ALA A 76 -1.68 -19.39 30.23
C ALA A 76 -2.84 -19.32 29.22
N LEU A 77 -4.03 -19.80 29.61
CA LEU A 77 -5.23 -19.72 28.78
C LEU A 77 -5.64 -18.26 28.53
N GLY A 78 -5.53 -17.39 29.54
CA GLY A 78 -5.76 -15.96 29.40
C GLY A 78 -4.82 -15.31 28.38
N ALA A 79 -3.53 -15.65 28.42
CA ALA A 79 -2.55 -15.16 27.46
C ALA A 79 -2.87 -15.59 26.02
N ILE A 80 -3.28 -16.86 25.81
CA ILE A 80 -3.68 -17.37 24.48
C ILE A 80 -4.92 -16.63 23.96
N GLN A 81 -5.94 -16.41 24.80
CA GLN A 81 -7.14 -15.69 24.41
C GLN A 81 -6.85 -14.24 24.01
N VAL A 82 -6.01 -13.54 24.77
CA VAL A 82 -5.59 -12.16 24.44
C VAL A 82 -4.72 -12.13 23.18
N GLY A 83 -3.82 -13.09 23.03
CA GLY A 83 -2.98 -13.26 21.84
C GLY A 83 -3.83 -13.45 20.58
N SER A 84 -4.81 -14.35 20.63
CA SER A 84 -5.72 -14.63 19.51
C SER A 84 -6.51 -13.39 19.07
N LYS A 85 -7.12 -12.65 20.02
CA LYS A 85 -7.84 -11.41 19.71
C LYS A 85 -6.93 -10.32 19.12
N SER A 86 -5.70 -10.25 19.59
CA SER A 86 -4.71 -9.29 19.10
C SER A 86 -4.26 -9.64 17.69
N TRP A 87 -4.06 -10.94 17.40
CA TRP A 87 -3.72 -11.45 16.08
C TRP A 87 -4.82 -11.15 15.07
N GLU A 88 -6.08 -11.49 15.40
CA GLU A 88 -7.23 -11.23 14.53
C GLU A 88 -7.38 -9.74 14.20
N SER A 89 -7.22 -8.86 15.20
CA SER A 89 -7.22 -7.40 14.94
C SER A 89 -6.04 -6.95 14.10
N GLY A 90 -4.89 -7.60 14.22
CA GLY A 90 -3.71 -7.34 13.40
C GLY A 90 -3.94 -7.73 11.95
N GLU A 91 -4.50 -8.92 11.72
CA GLU A 91 -4.80 -9.46 10.40
C GLU A 91 -5.76 -8.55 9.64
N ARG A 92 -6.88 -8.14 10.27
CA ARG A 92 -7.85 -7.22 9.64
C ARG A 92 -7.21 -5.89 9.23
N ARG A 93 -6.27 -5.37 10.02
CA ARG A 93 -5.55 -4.12 9.70
C ARG A 93 -4.54 -4.34 8.56
N ALA A 94 -3.85 -5.47 8.56
CA ALA A 94 -2.91 -5.84 7.51
C ALA A 94 -3.64 -5.98 6.17
N GLU A 95 -4.77 -6.70 6.16
CA GLU A 95 -5.62 -6.90 4.99
C GLU A 95 -6.14 -5.56 4.43
N ALA A 96 -6.66 -4.67 5.28
CA ALA A 96 -7.12 -3.35 4.87
C ALA A 96 -6.00 -2.53 4.20
N ASN A 97 -4.79 -2.58 4.76
CA ASN A 97 -3.62 -1.88 4.21
C ASN A 97 -3.15 -2.51 2.89
N GLN A 98 -3.19 -3.84 2.77
CA GLN A 98 -2.88 -4.55 1.53
C GLN A 98 -3.85 -4.19 0.41
N ARG A 99 -5.15 -4.12 0.71
CA ARG A 99 -6.18 -3.68 -0.25
C ARG A 99 -5.93 -2.25 -0.75
N THR A 100 -5.64 -1.31 0.16
CA THR A 100 -5.28 0.06 -0.24
C THR A 100 -4.01 0.10 -1.10
N ARG A 101 -2.98 -0.69 -0.77
CA ARG A 101 -1.75 -0.76 -1.56
C ARG A 101 -2.00 -1.32 -2.96
N ALA A 102 -2.80 -2.39 -3.07
CA ALA A 102 -3.15 -2.98 -4.36
C ALA A 102 -3.94 -2.00 -5.25
N LEU A 103 -4.86 -1.22 -4.64
CA LEU A 103 -5.57 -0.15 -5.34
C LEU A 103 -4.60 0.89 -5.92
N VAL A 104 -3.69 1.39 -5.08
CA VAL A 104 -2.71 2.40 -5.49
C VAL A 104 -1.79 1.87 -6.59
N ASP A 105 -1.28 0.65 -6.49
CA ASP A 105 -0.42 0.04 -7.52
C ASP A 105 -1.16 -0.13 -8.86
N SER A 106 -2.44 -0.54 -8.79
CA SER A 106 -3.30 -0.68 -9.97
C SER A 106 -3.52 0.66 -10.68
N LEU A 107 -3.81 1.73 -9.94
CA LEU A 107 -3.99 3.07 -10.49
C LEU A 107 -2.67 3.64 -11.03
N ALA A 108 -1.58 3.49 -10.27
CA ALA A 108 -0.25 3.93 -10.67
C ALA A 108 0.18 3.31 -12.01
N ARG A 109 -0.05 2.01 -12.17
CA ARG A 109 0.27 1.28 -13.41
C ARG A 109 -0.50 1.82 -14.60
N GLU A 110 -1.79 2.09 -14.45
CA GLU A 110 -2.59 2.65 -15.53
C GLU A 110 -2.20 4.08 -15.89
N LEU A 111 -2.00 4.94 -14.90
CA LEU A 111 -1.58 6.33 -15.13
C LEU A 111 -0.19 6.39 -15.80
N THR A 112 0.68 5.41 -15.54
CA THR A 112 1.98 5.32 -16.22
C THR A 112 1.85 4.83 -17.68
N MET A 113 0.76 4.14 -18.01
CA MET A 113 0.47 3.61 -19.35
C MET A 113 -0.48 4.51 -20.17
N ILE A 114 -0.57 5.80 -19.83
CA ILE A 114 -1.29 6.78 -20.64
C ILE A 114 -0.68 6.82 -22.04
N TYR A 115 -1.53 6.66 -23.05
CA TYR A 115 -1.16 6.71 -24.45
C TYR A 115 -1.85 7.89 -25.14
N PRO A 116 -1.13 8.74 -25.90
CA PRO A 116 -1.73 9.86 -26.64
C PRO A 116 -2.49 9.35 -27.87
N LEU A 117 -3.64 8.68 -27.65
CA LEU A 117 -4.50 8.24 -28.74
C LEU A 117 -5.17 9.45 -29.38
N ARG A 118 -5.00 9.60 -30.70
CA ARG A 118 -5.75 10.59 -31.47
C ARG A 118 -7.09 10.00 -31.91
N ILE A 119 -8.16 10.76 -31.65
CA ILE A 119 -9.52 10.42 -32.06
C ILE A 119 -10.11 11.58 -32.85
N LYS A 120 -10.94 11.23 -33.84
CA LYS A 120 -11.71 12.22 -34.59
C LYS A 120 -12.96 12.57 -33.81
N GLU A 121 -12.99 13.76 -33.21
CA GLU A 121 -14.16 14.30 -32.53
C GLU A 121 -14.60 15.58 -33.25
N GLN A 122 -15.85 15.62 -33.71
CA GLN A 122 -16.44 16.78 -34.41
C GLN A 122 -15.56 17.34 -35.55
N ASP A 123 -14.98 16.44 -36.36
CA ASP A 123 -14.06 16.72 -37.47
C ASP A 123 -12.68 17.32 -37.08
N LYS A 124 -12.34 17.31 -35.78
CA LYS A 124 -11.02 17.64 -35.26
C LYS A 124 -10.30 16.36 -34.81
N ASP A 125 -8.99 16.31 -35.05
CA ASP A 125 -8.13 15.25 -34.53
C ASP A 125 -7.61 15.72 -33.17
N ILE A 126 -8.12 15.15 -32.08
CA ILE A 126 -7.76 15.52 -30.71
C ILE A 126 -7.23 14.32 -29.94
N VAL A 127 -6.37 14.58 -28.94
CA VAL A 127 -5.90 13.53 -28.03
C VAL A 127 -7.04 13.16 -27.08
N ALA A 128 -7.32 11.86 -26.95
CA ALA A 128 -8.29 11.29 -26.04
C ALA A 128 -7.80 11.36 -24.58
N PHE A 129 -7.64 12.58 -24.08
CA PHE A 129 -7.26 12.87 -22.70
C PHE A 129 -8.07 14.07 -22.20
N HIS A 130 -8.82 13.89 -21.12
CA HIS A 130 -9.57 14.96 -20.46
C HIS A 130 -9.39 14.83 -18.95
N GLY A 131 -8.83 15.87 -18.33
CA GLY A 131 -8.55 15.89 -16.90
C GLY A 131 -9.37 16.96 -16.19
N ARG A 132 -10.23 16.55 -15.26
CA ARG A 132 -10.92 17.43 -14.30
C ARG A 132 -10.43 17.13 -12.90
N SER A 133 -10.76 17.99 -11.93
CA SER A 133 -10.37 17.77 -10.54
C SER A 133 -10.96 16.49 -9.95
N ASP A 134 -12.14 16.05 -10.40
CA ASP A 134 -12.92 14.93 -9.85
C ASP A 134 -12.93 13.68 -10.75
N SER A 135 -12.41 13.79 -11.98
CA SER A 135 -12.42 12.71 -12.95
C SER A 135 -11.28 12.80 -13.94
N LEU A 136 -10.83 11.65 -14.43
CA LEU A 136 -9.75 11.59 -15.39
C LEU A 136 -10.07 10.56 -16.48
N THR A 137 -10.11 11.04 -17.72
CA THR A 137 -10.34 10.24 -18.92
C THR A 137 -9.08 10.19 -19.76
N PHE A 138 -8.61 8.99 -20.12
CA PHE A 138 -7.43 8.82 -20.96
C PHE A 138 -7.47 7.50 -21.73
N ALA A 139 -6.73 7.45 -22.83
CA ALA A 139 -6.47 6.21 -23.54
C ALA A 139 -5.30 5.44 -22.93
N THR A 140 -5.42 4.12 -22.83
CA THR A 140 -4.40 3.23 -22.28
C THR A 140 -4.40 1.86 -22.97
N PHE A 141 -3.32 1.12 -22.79
CA PHE A 141 -3.16 -0.23 -23.30
C PHE A 141 -4.00 -1.24 -22.50
N PRO A 142 -4.31 -2.40 -23.10
CA PRO A 142 -5.09 -3.43 -22.41
C PRO A 142 -4.36 -3.98 -21.18
N ARG A 143 -5.12 -4.22 -20.10
CA ARG A 143 -4.63 -4.83 -18.84
C ARG A 143 -4.27 -6.31 -19.00
N SER A 144 -5.05 -7.01 -19.83
CA SER A 144 -4.95 -8.45 -20.04
C SER A 144 -5.33 -8.75 -21.48
N TYR A 145 -4.58 -9.65 -22.10
CA TYR A 145 -4.95 -10.25 -23.37
C TYR A 145 -5.94 -11.37 -23.07
N GLY A 146 -7.20 -11.12 -23.43
CA GLY A 146 -8.32 -12.04 -23.22
C GLY A 146 -8.64 -12.82 -24.49
N THR A 147 -9.72 -13.59 -24.44
CA THR A 147 -10.29 -14.26 -25.62
C THR A 147 -11.15 -13.32 -26.47
N GLU A 148 -11.53 -12.16 -25.94
CA GLU A 148 -12.34 -11.19 -26.65
C GLU A 148 -11.52 -10.48 -27.75
N PRO A 149 -12.07 -10.28 -28.96
CA PRO A 149 -11.36 -9.68 -30.09
C PRO A 149 -10.74 -8.31 -29.81
N PHE A 150 -11.37 -7.52 -28.93
CA PHE A 150 -10.95 -6.16 -28.58
C PHE A 150 -10.07 -6.10 -27.32
N SER A 151 -9.83 -7.22 -26.64
CA SER A 151 -8.94 -7.28 -25.46
C SER A 151 -7.48 -6.94 -25.80
N HIS A 152 -7.12 -6.92 -27.08
CA HIS A 152 -5.80 -6.50 -27.58
C HIS A 152 -5.76 -5.01 -27.99
N MET A 153 -6.89 -4.30 -27.94
CA MET A 153 -7.02 -2.95 -28.46
C MET A 153 -6.75 -1.89 -27.39
N VAL A 154 -6.41 -0.68 -27.84
CA VAL A 154 -6.40 0.51 -26.98
C VAL A 154 -7.82 0.76 -26.47
N ARG A 155 -7.93 1.04 -25.17
CA ARG A 155 -9.18 1.43 -24.54
C ARG A 155 -9.10 2.85 -24.01
N ILE A 156 -10.24 3.51 -23.90
CA ILE A 156 -10.39 4.77 -23.16
C ILE A 156 -11.06 4.44 -21.84
N VAL A 157 -10.45 4.91 -20.74
CA VAL A 157 -10.94 4.72 -19.38
C VAL A 157 -11.23 6.08 -18.77
N GLU A 158 -12.38 6.21 -18.12
CA GLU A 158 -12.74 7.34 -17.26
C GLU A 158 -12.81 6.88 -15.81
N TYR A 159 -12.02 7.50 -14.94
CA TYR A 159 -12.11 7.32 -13.50
C TYR A 159 -13.00 8.38 -12.87
N THR A 160 -13.96 7.95 -12.07
CA THR A 160 -14.85 8.83 -11.29
C THR A 160 -15.30 8.14 -10.00
N VAL A 161 -15.81 8.91 -9.03
CA VAL A 161 -16.37 8.36 -7.79
C VAL A 161 -17.89 8.41 -7.87
N ALA A 162 -18.51 7.24 -7.78
CA ALA A 162 -19.95 7.08 -7.68
C ALA A 162 -20.38 7.03 -6.20
N PRO A 163 -21.46 7.73 -5.79
CA PRO A 163 -21.88 7.80 -4.38
C PRO A 163 -22.06 6.45 -3.67
N ASP A 164 -22.59 5.45 -4.40
CA ASP A 164 -22.93 4.13 -3.83
C ASP A 164 -21.90 3.04 -4.14
N ALA A 165 -21.04 3.25 -5.15
CA ALA A 165 -20.11 2.23 -5.64
C ALA A 165 -18.63 2.56 -5.38
N GLY A 166 -18.33 3.77 -4.89
CA GLY A 166 -16.97 4.27 -4.69
C GLY A 166 -16.28 4.59 -6.02
N LEU A 167 -14.98 4.31 -6.11
CA LEU A 167 -14.20 4.52 -7.34
C LEU A 167 -14.64 3.52 -8.42
N VAL A 168 -15.08 4.06 -9.55
CA VAL A 168 -15.48 3.31 -10.74
C VAL A 168 -14.64 3.72 -11.93
N ALA A 169 -14.44 2.78 -12.84
CA ALA A 169 -13.78 2.98 -14.12
C ALA A 169 -14.77 2.68 -15.25
N THR A 170 -15.08 3.66 -16.07
CA THR A 170 -15.90 3.47 -17.26
C THR A 170 -15.00 3.19 -18.45
N GLU A 171 -15.07 1.99 -19.01
CA GLU A 171 -14.23 1.56 -20.12
C GLU A 171 -14.97 1.69 -21.46
N SER A 172 -14.22 2.02 -22.51
CA SER A 172 -14.72 2.03 -23.89
C SER A 172 -13.62 1.65 -24.88
N TYR A 173 -14.02 0.99 -25.98
CA TYR A 173 -13.11 0.50 -27.00
C TYR A 173 -13.38 1.24 -28.31
N PRO A 174 -12.74 2.40 -28.55
CA PRO A 174 -13.04 3.25 -29.70
C PRO A 174 -12.82 2.54 -31.05
N LEU A 175 -11.96 1.52 -31.08
CA LEU A 175 -11.61 0.77 -32.30
C LEU A 175 -12.47 -0.49 -32.52
N ALA A 176 -13.26 -0.92 -31.54
CA ALA A 176 -14.02 -2.17 -31.63
C ALA A 176 -15.24 -2.09 -32.59
N GLY A 177 -15.65 -0.88 -32.97
CA GLY A 177 -16.81 -0.64 -33.83
C GLY A 177 -18.16 -0.96 -33.16
N ALA A 178 -19.25 -0.43 -33.71
CA ALA A 178 -20.62 -0.68 -33.21
C ALA A 178 -21.06 -2.15 -33.30
N ALA A 179 -20.33 -2.98 -34.08
CA ALA A 179 -20.63 -4.39 -34.29
C ALA A 179 -20.26 -5.31 -33.11
N ALA A 180 -19.55 -4.80 -32.09
CA ALA A 180 -19.10 -5.63 -30.97
C ALA A 180 -20.21 -5.94 -29.94
N GLY A 181 -21.40 -5.34 -30.02
CA GLY A 181 -22.54 -5.71 -29.16
C GLY A 181 -22.37 -5.42 -27.66
N TYR A 182 -21.34 -4.66 -27.25
CA TYR A 182 -21.12 -4.22 -25.85
C TYR A 182 -21.96 -2.97 -25.52
N ASP A 183 -23.27 -3.06 -25.74
CA ASP A 183 -24.20 -1.91 -25.64
C ASP A 183 -24.99 -1.86 -24.33
N SER A 184 -24.58 -2.62 -23.29
CA SER A 184 -25.06 -2.34 -21.94
C SER A 184 -24.09 -1.38 -21.25
N LEU A 185 -24.57 -0.18 -20.92
CA LEU A 185 -23.85 0.80 -20.08
C LEU A 185 -23.29 0.15 -18.79
N ASP A 186 -24.03 -0.82 -18.23
CA ASP A 186 -23.63 -1.60 -17.04
C ASP A 186 -22.39 -2.46 -17.25
N SER A 187 -22.13 -2.96 -18.48
CA SER A 187 -20.92 -3.74 -18.76
C SER A 187 -19.66 -2.89 -18.88
N ARG A 188 -19.82 -1.58 -19.09
CA ARG A 188 -18.72 -0.63 -19.29
C ARG A 188 -18.24 -0.02 -17.98
N VAL A 189 -19.10 0.05 -16.98
CA VAL A 189 -18.75 0.59 -15.65
C VAL A 189 -18.22 -0.54 -14.78
N LYS A 190 -16.92 -0.52 -14.51
CA LYS A 190 -16.26 -1.45 -13.62
C LYS A 190 -15.99 -0.79 -12.28
N ARG A 191 -16.54 -1.37 -11.22
CA ARG A 191 -16.22 -0.95 -9.85
C ARG A 191 -14.78 -1.34 -9.51
N ILE A 192 -13.98 -0.35 -9.10
CA ILE A 192 -12.56 -0.53 -8.74
C ILE A 192 -12.42 -0.71 -7.24
N ASN A 193 -13.07 0.15 -6.44
CA ASN A 193 -13.02 0.08 -4.99
C ASN A 193 -14.19 0.82 -4.35
N ASP A 194 -14.90 0.17 -3.43
CA ASP A 194 -16.05 0.72 -2.71
C ASP A 194 -15.70 1.57 -1.48
N GLN A 195 -14.45 1.52 -1.03
CA GLN A 195 -13.99 2.32 0.12
C GLN A 195 -13.54 3.71 -0.29
N VAL A 196 -13.28 3.99 -1.57
CA VAL A 196 -12.91 5.34 -2.03
C VAL A 196 -14.14 6.23 -2.01
N SER A 197 -14.12 7.26 -1.18
CA SER A 197 -15.21 8.23 -1.03
C SER A 197 -15.02 9.50 -1.83
N ASP A 198 -13.77 9.83 -2.18
CA ASP A 198 -13.43 11.03 -2.96
C ASP A 198 -12.11 10.85 -3.71
N VAL A 199 -11.98 11.52 -4.84
CA VAL A 199 -10.77 11.55 -5.67
C VAL A 199 -10.49 12.97 -6.13
N GLN A 200 -9.24 13.38 -6.04
CA GLN A 200 -8.79 14.67 -6.54
C GLN A 200 -7.59 14.51 -7.46
N PHE A 201 -7.69 15.08 -8.66
CA PHE A 201 -6.63 15.11 -9.65
C PHE A 201 -6.09 16.52 -9.86
N ARG A 202 -4.77 16.62 -10.04
CA ARG A 202 -4.08 17.83 -10.49
C ARG A 202 -3.05 17.48 -11.54
N TYR A 203 -2.77 18.41 -12.43
CA TYR A 203 -2.02 18.18 -13.67
C TYR A 203 -0.83 19.12 -13.73
N LEU A 204 0.37 18.57 -13.90
CA LEU A 204 1.58 19.36 -14.11
C LEU A 204 1.71 19.69 -15.59
N VAL A 205 1.33 20.91 -15.95
CA VAL A 205 1.22 21.35 -17.35
C VAL A 205 2.48 22.08 -17.78
N PRO A 206 3.06 21.77 -18.95
CA PRO A 206 4.18 22.54 -19.47
C PRO A 206 3.69 23.88 -20.03
N GLU A 207 4.31 24.97 -19.62
CA GLU A 207 3.97 26.33 -20.07
C GLU A 207 4.70 26.72 -21.35
N GLY A 208 4.05 27.57 -22.15
CA GLY A 208 4.64 28.16 -23.35
C GLY A 208 5.14 27.14 -24.37
N ARG A 209 5.93 27.61 -25.33
CA ARG A 209 6.49 26.72 -26.36
C ARG A 209 7.64 25.89 -25.78
N PRO A 210 7.93 24.69 -26.32
CA PRO A 210 9.06 23.88 -25.87
C PRO A 210 10.41 24.61 -25.88
N GLU A 211 10.60 25.56 -26.81
CA GLU A 211 11.82 26.36 -26.94
C GLU A 211 12.00 27.41 -25.82
N GLU A 212 10.90 27.86 -25.24
CA GLU A 212 10.91 28.90 -24.18
C GLU A 212 11.33 28.34 -22.82
N ASN A 213 11.29 27.01 -22.66
CA ASN A 213 11.71 26.29 -21.45
C ASN A 213 11.13 26.89 -20.15
N LEU A 214 9.85 27.28 -20.20
CA LEU A 214 9.15 27.81 -19.04
C LEU A 214 8.92 26.70 -18.00
N ALA A 215 8.95 27.08 -16.72
CA ALA A 215 8.67 26.14 -15.65
C ALA A 215 7.22 25.64 -15.72
N PRO A 216 6.99 24.32 -15.57
CA PRO A 216 5.63 23.78 -15.61
C PRO A 216 4.83 24.18 -14.36
N VAL A 217 3.51 24.29 -14.51
CA VAL A 217 2.58 24.76 -13.48
C VAL A 217 1.53 23.70 -13.18
N TRP A 218 1.19 23.55 -11.90
CA TRP A 218 0.09 22.69 -11.47
C TRP A 218 -1.26 23.35 -11.74
N ARG A 219 -2.16 22.63 -12.40
CA ARG A 219 -3.52 23.05 -12.70
C ARG A 219 -4.51 21.96 -12.27
N ASP A 220 -5.73 22.34 -11.91
CA ASP A 220 -6.77 21.39 -11.49
C ASP A 220 -7.60 20.87 -12.68
N PHE A 221 -7.25 21.32 -13.89
CA PHE A 221 -7.92 20.97 -15.14
C PHE A 221 -6.90 20.92 -16.28
N TRP A 222 -7.06 19.97 -17.19
CA TRP A 222 -6.31 19.87 -18.44
C TRP A 222 -7.18 19.33 -19.58
N ASP A 223 -7.24 20.08 -20.67
CA ASP A 223 -7.95 19.70 -21.89
C ASP A 223 -7.10 20.08 -23.11
N PRO A 224 -6.59 19.10 -23.88
CA PRO A 224 -5.78 19.35 -25.07
C PRO A 224 -6.51 20.17 -26.14
N SER A 225 -7.85 20.15 -26.17
CA SER A 225 -8.64 20.93 -27.14
C SER A 225 -8.60 22.44 -26.88
N GLN A 226 -8.29 22.84 -25.63
CA GLN A 226 -8.19 24.24 -25.20
C GLN A 226 -6.76 24.78 -25.21
N ASP A 227 -5.77 23.94 -25.51
CA ASP A 227 -4.37 24.38 -25.59
C ASP A 227 -4.06 25.00 -26.97
N GLU A 228 -4.00 26.33 -26.99
CA GLU A 228 -3.67 27.12 -28.18
C GLU A 228 -2.16 27.13 -28.51
N THR A 229 -1.32 26.52 -27.66
CA THR A 229 0.15 26.52 -27.83
C THR A 229 0.63 25.56 -28.92
N PHE A 230 -0.29 24.90 -29.63
CA PHE A 230 0.00 23.97 -30.70
C PHE A 230 0.62 24.64 -31.94
N GLN A 231 1.75 24.12 -32.41
CA GLN A 231 2.19 24.31 -33.79
C GLN A 231 2.28 22.92 -34.44
N PRO A 232 1.58 22.66 -35.56
CA PRO A 232 1.82 21.44 -36.32
C PRO A 232 3.28 21.44 -36.78
N ALA A 233 3.95 20.29 -36.67
CA ALA A 233 5.27 20.13 -37.27
C ALA A 233 5.18 20.54 -38.77
N PRO A 234 6.14 21.29 -39.31
CA PRO A 234 6.14 21.61 -40.73
C PRO A 234 6.24 20.28 -41.49
N GLN A 235 5.13 19.84 -42.08
CA GLN A 235 5.11 18.67 -42.94
C GLN A 235 6.00 18.98 -44.13
N ARG A 236 7.19 18.37 -44.19
CA ARG A 236 7.99 18.35 -45.42
C ARG A 236 7.13 17.71 -46.50
N GLY A 237 6.86 18.48 -47.55
CA GLY A 237 5.71 18.30 -48.41
C GLY A 237 5.61 16.94 -49.08
N ILE A 238 4.40 16.38 -49.02
CA ILE A 238 3.78 15.72 -50.16
C ILE A 238 2.44 16.42 -50.33
N ALA A 239 2.29 17.15 -51.42
CA ALA A 239 1.06 17.86 -51.74
C ALA A 239 -0.05 16.83 -52.00
N SER A 240 -0.89 16.57 -51.00
CA SER A 240 -2.18 15.92 -51.20
C SER A 240 -3.27 16.99 -51.26
N SER A 241 -3.73 17.25 -52.48
CA SER A 241 -4.88 18.11 -52.78
C SER A 241 -6.17 17.38 -52.37
N GLN A 242 -6.58 17.48 -51.11
CA GLN A 242 -7.97 17.29 -50.69
C GLN A 242 -8.19 17.79 -49.26
N GLY A 243 -8.96 18.87 -49.12
CA GLY A 243 -9.61 19.29 -47.87
C GLY A 243 -8.66 19.57 -46.71
N GLN A 244 -8.07 20.76 -46.67
CA GLN A 244 -7.26 21.25 -45.56
C GLN A 244 -8.14 21.40 -44.30
N ARG A 245 -8.27 20.32 -43.53
CA ARG A 245 -9.01 20.28 -42.27
C ARG A 245 -8.23 21.04 -41.20
N THR A 246 -8.87 22.02 -40.59
CA THR A 246 -8.33 22.82 -39.49
C THR A 246 -8.08 21.95 -38.26
N ILE A 247 -6.81 21.64 -38.00
CA ILE A 247 -6.33 21.00 -36.77
C ILE A 247 -6.47 22.06 -35.65
N LYS A 248 -7.37 21.81 -34.69
CA LYS A 248 -7.58 22.68 -33.51
C LYS A 248 -7.47 21.81 -32.26
N GLY A 249 -6.32 21.84 -31.60
CA GLY A 249 -6.00 21.09 -30.38
C GLY A 249 -4.51 20.75 -30.30
N SER A 250 -3.95 20.71 -29.09
CA SER A 250 -2.56 20.33 -28.91
C SER A 250 -2.40 18.81 -28.71
N ASP A 251 -1.27 18.27 -29.17
CA ASP A 251 -0.87 16.88 -28.88
C ASP A 251 -0.19 16.74 -27.51
N ARG A 252 -0.23 17.79 -26.68
CA ARG A 252 0.51 17.82 -25.43
C ARG A 252 -0.29 17.11 -24.35
N LEU A 253 0.41 16.24 -23.63
CA LEU A 253 -0.07 15.66 -22.39
C LEU A 253 0.53 16.45 -21.21
N PRO A 254 -0.12 16.44 -20.04
CA PRO A 254 0.52 16.93 -18.83
C PRO A 254 1.79 16.11 -18.57
N LEU A 255 2.79 16.68 -17.93
CA LEU A 255 4.04 16.00 -17.58
C LEU A 255 3.84 14.99 -16.44
N ALA A 256 2.90 15.28 -15.54
CA ALA A 256 2.56 14.42 -14.42
C ALA A 256 1.10 14.64 -13.98
N VAL A 257 0.52 13.63 -13.34
CA VAL A 257 -0.77 13.70 -12.66
C VAL A 257 -0.53 13.48 -11.17
N GLU A 258 -0.99 14.40 -10.35
CA GLU A 258 -1.11 14.24 -8.90
C GLU A 258 -2.49 13.66 -8.58
N LEU A 259 -2.52 12.60 -7.78
CA LEU A 259 -3.71 11.90 -7.33
C LEU A 259 -3.79 11.96 -5.81
N THR A 260 -4.90 12.45 -5.30
CA THR A 260 -5.26 12.36 -3.89
C THR A 260 -6.53 11.52 -3.76
N LEU A 261 -6.51 10.55 -2.84
CA LEU A 261 -7.62 9.63 -2.60
C LEU A 261 -8.08 9.77 -1.15
N THR A 262 -9.39 9.84 -0.96
CA THR A 262 -10.00 9.71 0.36
C THR A 262 -10.66 8.35 0.47
N ILE A 263 -10.29 7.59 1.50
CA ILE A 263 -10.85 6.26 1.75
C ILE A 263 -11.63 6.23 3.06
N ARG A 264 -12.82 5.63 3.04
CA ARG A 264 -13.62 5.33 4.22
C ARG A 264 -13.15 4.01 4.83
N ARG A 265 -12.67 4.06 6.07
CA ARG A 265 -12.25 2.89 6.84
C ARG A 265 -13.17 2.72 8.04
N GLU A 266 -13.62 1.49 8.26
CA GLU A 266 -14.34 1.12 9.47
C GLU A 266 -13.33 0.92 10.60
N GLU A 267 -13.41 1.77 11.63
CA GLU A 267 -12.57 1.67 12.82
C GLU A 267 -13.45 1.38 14.05
N ARG A 268 -12.83 0.92 15.14
CA ARG A 268 -13.53 0.56 16.39
C ARG A 268 -14.38 1.69 16.98
N GLN A 269 -14.11 2.94 16.61
CA GLN A 269 -14.81 4.14 17.06
C GLN A 269 -15.84 4.66 16.03
N GLY A 270 -16.08 3.92 14.94
CA GLY A 270 -16.96 4.31 13.83
C GLY A 270 -16.21 4.46 12.50
N PRO A 271 -16.94 4.71 11.41
CA PRO A 271 -16.34 4.99 10.11
C PRO A 271 -15.51 6.28 10.18
N ARG A 272 -14.29 6.23 9.67
CA ARG A 272 -13.41 7.39 9.51
C ARG A 272 -12.95 7.51 8.07
N GLU A 273 -12.93 8.73 7.59
CA GLU A 273 -12.32 9.06 6.30
C GLU A 273 -10.83 9.33 6.50
N LEU A 274 -10.01 8.68 5.69
CA LEU A 274 -8.56 8.80 5.68
C LEU A 274 -8.16 9.35 4.32
N ILE A 275 -7.62 10.57 4.32
CA ILE A 275 -7.02 11.17 3.15
C ILE A 275 -5.61 10.60 3.00
N LEU A 276 -5.35 9.94 1.87
CA LEU A 276 -4.03 9.45 1.54
C LEU A 276 -3.13 10.61 1.11
N PRO A 277 -1.80 10.53 1.36
CA PRO A 277 -0.87 11.53 0.85
C PRO A 277 -0.98 11.68 -0.68
N PRO A 278 -0.80 12.90 -1.23
CA PRO A 278 -0.82 13.10 -2.66
C PRO A 278 0.30 12.30 -3.33
N MET A 279 -0.03 11.61 -4.42
CA MET A 279 0.89 10.79 -5.19
C MET A 279 1.04 11.37 -6.59
N VAL A 280 2.29 11.59 -7.02
CA VAL A 280 2.59 12.16 -8.33
C VAL A 280 3.05 11.05 -9.27
N PHE A 281 2.36 10.92 -10.40
CA PHE A 281 2.65 9.95 -11.45
C PHE A 281 3.13 10.67 -12.70
N PRO A 282 4.33 10.38 -13.20
CA PRO A 282 4.80 10.93 -14.47
C PRO A 282 3.96 10.37 -15.62
N VAL A 283 3.61 11.23 -16.57
CA VAL A 283 2.92 10.83 -17.79
C VAL A 283 3.96 10.74 -18.89
N TYR A 284 4.27 9.51 -19.29
CA TYR A 284 5.18 9.27 -20.39
C TYR A 284 4.37 9.28 -21.69
N ALA A 285 4.30 10.43 -22.35
CA ALA A 285 4.01 10.44 -23.77
C ALA A 285 5.16 9.69 -24.45
N GLY A 286 4.91 8.45 -24.88
CA GLY A 286 5.87 7.68 -25.65
C GLY A 286 6.31 8.55 -26.83
N ARG A 287 7.55 9.06 -26.79
CA ARG A 287 8.20 9.53 -28.02
C ARG A 287 8.29 8.30 -28.89
N THR A 288 7.40 8.18 -29.87
CA THR A 288 7.61 7.26 -30.98
C THR A 288 8.98 7.62 -31.55
N LEU A 289 9.93 6.70 -31.38
CA LEU A 289 11.25 6.76 -32.01
C LEU A 289 11.10 6.80 -33.52
#